data_AF-A0A2W5ZF76-F1
#
_entry.id   AF-A0A2W5ZF76-F1
#
_cell.length_a   1.000
_cell.length_b   1.000
_cell.length_c   1.000
_cell.angle_alpha   90.00
_cell.angle_beta   90.00
_cell.angle_gamma   90.00
#
_symmetry.space_group_name_H-M   'P 1'
#
loop_
_entity.id
_entity.type
_entity.pdbx_description
1 polymer ?
#
loop_
_entity_poly.entity_id
_entity_poly.type
_entity_poly.pdbx_seq_one_letter_code
_entity_poly.pdbx_strand_id
1 'polypeptide(L)' 'MGVAKMGWFVRYIDDELKHEMLSRELATEEEALEEAWNLAQGDNEVVGIDGPDEEAVPMLEIEAWFEQRSASGKTEPSS' A
#
# COMPACT_ATOMS: atom_id res chain seq x y z
N MET A 1 -14.49 -24.63 11.14
CA MET A 1 -13.22 -24.51 10.38
C MET A 1 -12.89 -23.03 10.35
N GLY A 2 -11.86 -22.62 11.10
CA GLY A 2 -11.43 -21.22 11.12
C GLY A 2 -10.70 -20.91 9.84
N VAL A 3 -11.35 -20.18 8.94
CA VAL A 3 -10.66 -19.48 7.86
C VAL A 3 -9.80 -18.42 8.55
N ALA A 4 -8.48 -18.59 8.49
CA ALA A 4 -7.58 -17.53 8.90
C ALA A 4 -7.96 -16.30 8.10
N LYS A 5 -8.46 -15.26 8.76
CA LYS A 5 -8.52 -13.91 8.20
C LYS A 5 -7.07 -13.48 8.03
N MET A 6 -6.40 -13.98 6.99
CA MET A 6 -5.05 -13.54 6.66
C MET A 6 -5.21 -12.09 6.21
N GLY A 7 -4.58 -11.16 6.94
CA GLY A 7 -4.73 -9.76 6.58
C GLY A 7 -3.95 -9.40 5.33
N TRP A 8 -4.10 -8.15 4.92
CA TRP A 8 -3.35 -7.54 3.84
C TRP A 8 -1.98 -7.09 4.34
N PHE A 9 -0.96 -7.23 3.50
CA PHE A 9 0.41 -6.85 3.79
C PHE A 9 0.98 -6.06 2.62
N VAL A 10 1.61 -4.94 2.92
CA VAL A 10 2.37 -4.16 1.94
C VAL A 10 3.80 -4.67 1.93
N ARG A 11 4.29 -5.07 0.77
CA ARG A 11 5.71 -5.27 0.52
C ARG A 11 6.33 -3.95 0.12
N TYR A 12 7.39 -3.57 0.83
CA TYR A 12 8.16 -2.38 0.52
C TYR A 12 9.65 -2.62 0.75
N ILE A 13 10.49 -1.89 0.04
CA ILE A 13 11.92 -1.83 0.29
C ILE A 13 12.15 -0.62 1.18
N ASP A 14 12.66 -0.88 2.38
CA ASP A 14 13.13 0.16 3.28
C ASP A 14 14.44 0.72 2.72
N ASP A 15 14.49 2.02 2.38
CA ASP A 15 15.67 2.62 1.75
C ASP A 15 16.86 2.71 2.72
N GLU A 16 16.59 2.83 4.03
CA GLU A 16 17.63 2.88 5.06
C GLU A 16 18.30 1.51 5.25
N LEU A 17 17.51 0.44 5.24
CA LEU A 17 17.98 -0.93 5.41
C LEU A 17 18.33 -1.61 4.08
N LYS A 18 17.91 -1.04 2.94
CA LYS A 18 18.01 -1.62 1.58
C LYS A 18 17.49 -3.07 1.52
N HIS A 19 16.48 -3.37 2.32
CA HIS A 19 15.91 -4.71 2.45
C HIS A 19 14.40 -4.69 2.21
N GLU A 20 13.91 -5.74 1.57
CA GLU A 20 12.47 -5.99 1.45
C GLU A 20 11.89 -6.31 2.83
N MET A 21 10.85 -5.55 3.20
CA MET A 21 10.09 -5.68 4.42
C MET A 21 8.60 -5.79 4.09
N LEU A 22 7.89 -6.40 5.04
CA LEU A 22 6.43 -6.48 5.02
C LEU A 22 5.88 -5.53 6.08
N SER A 23 4.81 -4.81 5.74
CA SER A 23 4.08 -4.01 6.72
C SER A 23 3.42 -4.89 7.77
N ARG A 24 2.79 -4.23 8.74
CA ARG A 24 1.85 -4.91 9.64
C ARG A 24 0.72 -5.57 8.84
N GLU A 25 0.09 -6.56 9.46
CA GLU A 25 -1.16 -7.15 8.98
C GLU A 25 -2.29 -6.12 9.06
N LEU A 26 -3.01 -5.94 7.95
CA LEU A 26 -4.11 -5.00 7.80
C LEU A 26 -5.42 -5.74 7.51
N ALA A 27 -6.55 -5.18 7.90
CA ALA A 27 -7.82 -5.90 7.79
C ALA A 27 -8.41 -5.83 6.37
N THR A 28 -8.08 -4.78 5.61
CA THR A 28 -8.63 -4.53 4.28
C THR A 28 -7.57 -4.07 3.27
N GLU A 29 -7.89 -4.22 1.99
CA GLU A 29 -7.07 -3.73 0.88
C GLU A 29 -6.86 -2.21 0.96
N GLU A 30 -7.92 -1.46 1.27
CA GLU A 30 -7.86 0.00 1.39
C GLU A 30 -6.89 0.45 2.48
N GLU A 31 -6.84 -0.24 3.62
CA GLU A 31 -5.86 0.03 4.66
C GLU A 31 -4.44 -0.26 4.16
N ALA A 32 -4.25 -1.32 3.37
CA ALA A 32 -2.96 -1.66 2.78
C ALA A 32 -2.50 -0.65 1.73
N LEU A 33 -3.41 -0.15 0.90
CA LEU A 33 -3.12 0.93 -0.04
C LEU A 33 -2.76 2.22 0.68
N GLU A 34 -3.42 2.52 1.80
CA GLU A 34 -3.08 3.68 2.62
C GLU A 34 -1.72 3.55 3.30
N GLU A 35 -1.40 2.38 3.86
CA GLU A 35 -0.08 2.11 4.45
C GLU A 35 1.02 2.16 3.38
N ALA A 36 0.77 1.59 2.20
CA ALA A 36 1.66 1.69 1.04
C ALA A 36 1.93 3.16 0.67
N TRP A 37 0.89 3.99 0.61
CA TRP A 37 1.05 5.42 0.36
C TRP A 37 1.90 6.10 1.42
N ASN A 38 1.63 5.85 2.71
CA ASN A 38 2.42 6.41 3.80
C ASN A 38 3.90 6.00 3.71
N LEU A 39 4.18 4.73 3.39
CA LEU A 39 5.53 4.22 3.19
C LEU A 39 6.23 4.93 2.03
N ALA A 40 5.53 5.09 0.89
CA ALA A 40 6.04 5.80 -0.28
C ALA A 40 6.29 7.29 -0.05
N GLN A 41 5.61 7.93 0.91
CA GLN A 41 5.91 9.30 1.32
C GLN A 41 7.17 9.40 2.20
N GLY A 42 7.56 8.33 2.88
CA GLY A 42 8.64 8.29 3.87
C GLY A 42 9.97 7.73 3.36
N ASP A 43 10.26 7.90 2.06
CA ASP A 43 11.45 7.38 1.36
C ASP A 43 11.48 5.85 1.13
N ASN A 44 10.41 5.11 1.44
CA ASN A 44 10.35 3.67 1.17
C ASN A 44 9.78 3.37 -0.22
N GLU A 45 10.27 2.33 -0.88
CA GLU A 45 9.77 1.91 -2.20
C GLU A 45 8.75 0.79 -2.06
N VAL A 46 7.48 1.05 -2.35
CA VAL A 46 6.45 0.00 -2.35
C VAL A 46 6.63 -0.90 -3.57
N VAL A 47 6.77 -2.20 -3.35
CA VAL A 47 6.95 -3.20 -4.42
C VAL A 47 5.68 -4.00 -4.70
N GLY A 48 4.72 -4.02 -3.76
CA GLY A 48 3.43 -4.69 -3.97
C GLY A 48 2.59 -4.76 -2.70
N ILE A 49 1.36 -5.26 -2.85
CA ILE A 49 0.47 -5.56 -1.73
C ILE A 49 -0.06 -6.97 -1.93
N ASP A 50 0.08 -7.81 -0.91
CA ASP A 50 -0.46 -9.16 -0.88
C ASP A 50 -1.65 -9.22 0.08
N GLY A 51 -2.71 -9.86 -0.37
CA GLY A 51 -3.96 -10.05 0.35
C GLY A 51 -4.16 -11.50 0.84
N PRO A 52 -5.29 -11.76 1.51
CA PRO A 52 -5.73 -13.12 1.83
C PRO A 52 -5.88 -13.99 0.58
N ASP A 53 -5.84 -15.31 0.75
CA ASP A 53 -6.26 -16.28 -0.29
C ASP A 53 -5.52 -16.14 -1.64
N GLU A 54 -4.23 -15.80 -1.61
CA GLU A 54 -3.40 -15.54 -2.81
C GLU A 54 -3.87 -14.34 -3.64
N GLU A 55 -4.71 -13.47 -3.07
CA GLU A 55 -5.00 -12.16 -3.65
C GLU A 55 -3.76 -11.28 -3.56
N ALA A 56 -3.56 -10.42 -4.55
CA ALA A 56 -2.52 -9.42 -4.55
C ALA A 56 -2.99 -8.23 -5.38
N VAL A 57 -2.71 -7.02 -4.90
CA VAL A 57 -3.01 -5.81 -5.66
C VAL A 57 -1.91 -5.65 -6.71
N PRO A 58 -2.27 -5.64 -8.01
CA PRO A 58 -1.30 -5.39 -9.05
C PRO A 58 -0.74 -3.97 -8.90
N MET A 59 0.54 -3.79 -9.25
CA MET A 59 1.20 -2.49 -9.16
C MET A 59 0.45 -1.38 -9.91
N LEU A 60 -0.20 -1.72 -11.02
CA LEU A 60 -1.07 -0.80 -11.77
C LEU A 60 -2.22 -0.20 -10.93
N GLU A 61 -2.83 -1.00 -10.06
CA GLU A 61 -3.91 -0.50 -9.18
C GLU A 61 -3.35 0.34 -8.03
N ILE A 62 -2.18 -0.04 -7.50
CA ILE A 62 -1.46 0.77 -6.50
C ILE A 62 -1.11 2.14 -7.10
N GLU A 63 -0.50 2.16 -8.29
CA GLU A 63 -0.14 3.38 -9.01
C GLU A 63 -1.39 4.24 -9.31
N ALA A 64 -2.46 3.65 -9.82
CA ALA A 64 -3.70 4.37 -10.09
C ALA A 64 -4.34 4.95 -8.82
N TRP A 65 -4.24 4.23 -7.69
CA TRP A 65 -4.69 4.73 -6.39
C TRP A 65 -3.83 5.89 -5.91
N PHE A 66 -2.51 5.77 -6.05
CA PHE A 66 -1.53 6.81 -5.71
C PHE A 66 -1.76 8.08 -6.54
N GLU A 67 -1.98 7.93 -7.86
CA GLU A 67 -2.32 9.03 -8.75
C GLU A 67 -3.62 9.72 -8.32
N GLN A 68 -4.68 8.95 -8.04
CA GLN A 68 -5.96 9.50 -7.54
C GLN A 68 -5.82 10.24 -6.21
N ARG A 69 -5.03 9.70 -5.26
CA ARG A 69 -4.78 10.31 -3.95
C ARG A 69 -3.99 11.61 -4.11
N SER A 70 -2.95 11.59 -4.93
CA SER A 70 -2.12 12.77 -5.26
C SER A 70 -2.94 13.87 -5.96
N ALA A 71 -3.86 13.48 -6.85
CA ALA A 71 -4.76 14.39 -7.54
C ALA A 71 -5.83 14.97 -6.61
N SER A 72 -6.33 14.17 -5.65
CA SER A 72 -7.32 14.60 -4.65
C SER A 72 -6.72 15.56 -3.60
N GLY A 73 -5.41 15.46 -3.33
CA GLY A 73 -4.66 16.49 -2.60
C GLY A 73 -4.55 17.84 -3.33
N LYS A 74 -5.00 17.91 -4.58
CA LYS A 74 -5.01 19.11 -5.43
C LYS A 74 -6.44 19.63 -5.66
N THR A 75 -7.24 19.61 -4.61
CA THR A 75 -8.36 20.52 -4.41
C THR A 75 -7.88 21.42 -3.26
N GLU A 76 -7.28 22.61 -3.46
CA GLU A 76 -7.68 23.77 -4.28
C GLU A 76 -6.45 24.66 -4.62
N PRO A 77 -6.48 25.44 -5.73
CA PRO A 77 -6.43 26.88 -5.53
C PRO A 77 -7.70 27.49 -6.12
N SER A 78 -8.72 27.62 -5.28
CA SER A 78 -9.91 28.39 -5.61
C SER A 78 -9.72 29.80 -5.04
N SER A 79 -9.15 30.66 -5.88
CA SER A 79 -9.39 32.11 -6.07
C SER A 79 -9.51 33.03 -4.86
#